data_AF-I3ILJ6-F1
#
_entry.id   AF-I3ILJ6-F1
#
_cell.length_a   1.000
_cell.length_b   1.000
_cell.length_c   1.000
_cell.angle_alpha   90.00
_cell.angle_beta   90.00
_cell.angle_gamma   90.00
#
_symmetry.space_group_name_H-M   'P 1'
#
loop_
_entity.id
_entity.type
_entity.pdbx_description
1 polymer ?
#
loop_
_entity_poly.entity_id
_entity_poly.type
_entity_poly.pdbx_seq_one_letter_code
_entity_poly.pdbx_strand_id
1 'polypeptide(L)'
;MSAFVDLQVKSWDKLRDIKIEILPDEKHTEKQFLLVLLLNNQHSDIFSALCEDLVQQVAHVTRETELIKQLLLRLEKWRLLFEKMGQQGLSEEAQRALYGELYFLRKFLQNIPKPDYCINSWKGAEKSVQDFQFADWAVEIKTTHGKNQQKLHISSERQLDISLVPRIFLIHYSLEVRQNHGETLNSIVDNLLKMLSGNPSAHNVFRLKLLEAGYFDIHRPLYNNTGYSIRQENIYRITDDFPKITEAQIPSGVGDVRYSLIVSANEDWTLDEKLLFQNLKED
;
A
#
# COMPACT_ATOMS: atom_id res chain seq x y z
N MET A 1 -22.97 26.78 -7.42
CA MET A 1 -21.78 25.91 -7.24
C MET A 1 -20.90 26.37 -6.08
N SER A 2 -20.72 27.69 -5.86
CA SER A 2 -19.90 28.25 -4.76
C SER A 2 -20.24 27.73 -3.36
N ALA A 3 -21.53 27.65 -2.99
CA ALA A 3 -21.92 27.25 -1.64
C ALA A 3 -21.53 25.81 -1.24
N PHE A 4 -21.41 24.88 -2.21
CA PHE A 4 -21.00 23.50 -1.94
C PHE A 4 -19.49 23.38 -1.75
N VAL A 5 -18.72 24.14 -2.52
CA VAL A 5 -17.26 24.22 -2.39
C VAL A 5 -16.89 24.94 -1.10
N ASP A 6 -17.55 26.05 -0.75
CA ASP A 6 -17.34 26.80 0.49
C ASP A 6 -17.57 25.96 1.77
N LEU A 7 -18.58 25.08 1.74
CA LEU A 7 -18.91 24.21 2.88
C LEU A 7 -17.85 23.14 3.11
N GLN A 8 -17.21 22.65 2.04
CA GLN A 8 -16.13 21.68 2.14
C GLN A 8 -14.79 22.32 2.45
N VAL A 9 -14.44 23.50 1.90
CA VAL A 9 -13.17 24.18 2.23
C VAL A 9 -13.06 24.45 3.74
N LYS A 10 -14.16 24.80 4.42
CA LYS A 10 -14.17 24.96 5.88
C LYS A 10 -13.85 23.69 6.68
N SER A 11 -14.01 22.48 6.13
CA SER A 11 -13.63 21.25 6.84
C SER A 11 -12.12 21.01 6.87
N TRP A 12 -11.36 21.72 6.02
CA TRP A 12 -9.90 21.65 5.92
C TRP A 12 -9.18 22.45 6.98
N ASP A 13 -9.83 23.45 7.59
CA ASP A 13 -9.29 24.24 8.69
C ASP A 13 -8.93 23.39 9.94
N LYS A 14 -9.37 22.12 9.98
CA LYS A 14 -9.03 21.16 11.03
C LYS A 14 -7.64 20.53 10.85
N LEU A 15 -7.11 20.50 9.64
CA LEU A 15 -5.73 20.08 9.39
C LEU A 15 -4.83 21.27 9.70
N ARG A 16 -4.14 21.24 10.84
CA ARG A 16 -3.33 22.36 11.34
C ARG A 16 -2.23 22.79 10.36
N ASP A 17 -1.86 21.92 9.43
CA ASP A 17 -0.67 22.08 8.60
C ASP A 17 -0.95 22.31 7.10
N ILE A 18 -2.21 22.20 6.65
CA ILE A 18 -2.61 22.49 5.25
C ILE A 18 -3.84 23.39 5.24
N LYS A 19 -3.77 24.47 4.47
CA LYS A 19 -4.88 25.40 4.27
C LYS A 19 -5.37 25.33 2.83
N ILE A 20 -6.69 25.35 2.67
CA ILE A 20 -7.31 25.49 1.36
C ILE A 20 -8.02 26.83 1.31
N GLU A 21 -7.77 27.60 0.26
CA GLU A 21 -8.40 28.90 0.03
C GLU A 21 -8.93 28.99 -1.40
N ILE A 22 -9.96 29.81 -1.59
CA ILE A 22 -10.45 30.16 -2.91
C ILE A 22 -10.13 31.64 -3.14
N LEU A 23 -9.41 31.95 -4.21
CA LEU A 23 -9.16 33.33 -4.63
C LEU A 23 -9.88 33.62 -5.95
N PRO A 24 -10.45 34.82 -6.13
CA PRO A 24 -10.97 35.24 -7.43
C PRO A 24 -9.83 35.39 -8.45
N ASP A 25 -10.09 35.06 -9.71
CA ASP A 25 -9.18 35.42 -10.81
C ASP A 25 -9.51 36.84 -11.29
N GLU A 26 -8.61 37.79 -11.01
CA GLU A 26 -8.78 39.21 -11.39
C GLU A 26 -8.88 39.42 -12.92
N LYS A 27 -8.36 38.50 -13.72
CA LYS A 27 -8.40 38.58 -15.19
C LYS A 27 -9.62 37.86 -15.79
N HIS A 28 -10.16 36.88 -15.07
CA HIS A 28 -11.29 36.06 -15.49
C HIS A 28 -12.31 35.96 -14.35
N THR A 29 -13.22 36.92 -14.27
CA THR A 29 -14.21 37.05 -13.17
C THR A 29 -15.13 35.83 -12.99
N GLU A 30 -15.27 35.01 -14.02
CA GLU A 30 -16.00 33.75 -14.02
C GLU A 30 -15.20 32.57 -13.45
N LYS A 31 -13.91 32.76 -13.17
CA LYS A 31 -12.99 31.73 -12.67
C LYS A 31 -12.51 32.03 -11.26
N GLN A 32 -12.07 30.98 -10.59
CA GLN A 32 -11.50 31.03 -9.25
C GLN A 32 -10.25 30.16 -9.19
N PHE A 33 -9.28 30.57 -8.39
CA PHE A 33 -8.13 29.76 -8.00
C PHE A 33 -8.47 28.97 -6.74
N LEU A 34 -8.21 27.67 -6.77
CA LEU A 34 -8.14 26.84 -5.57
C LEU A 34 -6.68 26.80 -5.12
N LEU A 35 -6.37 27.49 -4.02
CA LEU A 35 -5.05 27.45 -3.40
C LEU A 35 -5.01 26.34 -2.37
N VAL A 36 -3.98 25.50 -2.46
CA VAL A 36 -3.63 24.52 -1.43
C VAL A 36 -2.27 24.94 -0.89
N LEU A 37 -2.22 25.32 0.38
CA LEU A 37 -1.07 25.94 1.03
C LEU A 37 -0.54 25.04 2.14
N LEU A 38 0.77 24.87 2.19
CA LEU A 38 1.47 24.23 3.30
C LEU A 38 1.76 25.27 4.38
N LEU A 39 1.25 25.04 5.59
CA LEU A 39 1.47 25.93 6.74
C LEU A 39 2.73 25.55 7.55
N ASN A 40 3.19 24.30 7.44
CA ASN A 40 4.34 23.79 8.16
C ASN A 40 5.30 23.05 7.21
N ASN A 41 6.51 23.59 7.04
CA ASN A 41 7.50 23.05 6.12
C ASN A 41 8.02 21.64 6.50
N GLN A 42 7.77 21.18 7.74
CA GLN A 42 8.09 19.82 8.18
C GLN A 42 7.28 18.74 7.45
N HIS A 43 6.23 19.11 6.72
CA HIS A 43 5.39 18.19 5.93
C HIS A 43 5.52 18.43 4.42
N SER A 44 6.61 19.06 3.97
CA SER A 44 6.84 19.44 2.56
C SER A 44 6.90 18.25 1.61
N ASP A 45 7.47 17.15 2.06
CA ASP A 45 7.50 15.84 1.41
C ASP A 45 6.09 15.31 1.15
N ILE A 46 5.26 15.24 2.17
CA ILE A 46 3.86 14.76 2.08
C ILE A 46 3.03 15.71 1.22
N PHE A 47 3.26 17.01 1.35
CA PHE A 47 2.62 18.03 0.54
C PHE A 47 2.99 17.93 -0.95
N SER A 48 4.25 17.61 -1.28
CA SER A 48 4.65 17.35 -2.68
C SER A 48 3.86 16.17 -3.26
N ALA A 49 3.73 15.08 -2.50
CA ALA A 49 2.95 13.91 -2.93
C ALA A 49 1.47 14.26 -3.14
N LEU A 50 0.89 15.11 -2.27
CA LEU A 50 -0.47 15.64 -2.44
C LEU A 50 -0.59 16.45 -3.73
N CYS A 51 0.31 17.39 -3.98
CA CYS A 51 0.29 18.22 -5.19
C CYS A 51 0.38 17.37 -6.45
N GLU A 52 1.29 16.39 -6.48
CA GLU A 52 1.46 15.48 -7.61
C GLU A 52 0.20 14.61 -7.84
N ASP A 53 -0.39 14.05 -6.78
CA ASP A 53 -1.65 13.30 -6.88
C ASP A 53 -2.79 14.17 -7.41
N LEU A 54 -3.00 15.36 -6.84
CA LEU A 54 -4.06 16.27 -7.29
C LEU A 54 -3.92 16.61 -8.78
N VAL A 55 -2.72 16.94 -9.23
CA VAL A 55 -2.46 17.28 -10.64
C VAL A 55 -2.71 16.08 -11.55
N GLN A 56 -2.21 14.88 -11.20
CA GLN A 56 -2.38 13.68 -12.01
C GLN A 56 -3.85 13.29 -12.18
N GLN A 57 -4.66 13.42 -11.12
CA GLN A 57 -6.07 13.03 -11.15
C GLN A 57 -6.93 13.94 -12.03
N VAL A 58 -6.52 15.20 -12.18
CA VAL A 58 -7.28 16.19 -12.94
C VAL A 58 -6.74 16.47 -14.34
N ALA A 59 -5.54 15.98 -14.67
CA ALA A 59 -4.83 16.31 -15.91
C ALA A 59 -5.64 16.06 -17.19
N HIS A 60 -6.55 15.07 -17.17
CA HIS A 60 -7.37 14.68 -18.32
C HIS A 60 -8.85 15.09 -18.18
N VAL A 61 -9.21 15.80 -17.11
CA VAL A 61 -10.60 16.18 -16.84
C VAL A 61 -10.95 17.46 -17.60
N THR A 62 -11.89 17.35 -18.54
CA THR A 62 -12.29 18.48 -19.41
C THR A 62 -13.54 19.20 -18.92
N ARG A 63 -14.30 18.61 -17.99
CA ARG A 63 -15.54 19.19 -17.45
C ARG A 63 -15.30 19.73 -16.05
N GLU A 64 -15.58 21.02 -15.86
CA GLU A 64 -15.38 21.74 -14.60
C GLU A 64 -16.10 21.08 -13.41
N THR A 65 -17.33 20.61 -13.59
CA THR A 65 -18.07 19.94 -12.51
C THR A 65 -17.40 18.64 -12.05
N GLU A 66 -16.82 17.89 -12.98
CA GLU A 66 -16.09 16.67 -12.67
C GLU A 66 -14.73 16.99 -12.05
N LEU A 67 -14.06 18.04 -12.53
CA LEU A 67 -12.80 18.53 -11.98
C LEU A 67 -12.93 18.83 -10.48
N ILE A 68 -13.92 19.65 -10.12
CA ILE A 68 -14.18 20.02 -8.73
C ILE A 68 -14.49 18.78 -7.89
N LYS A 69 -15.33 17.88 -8.40
CA LYS A 69 -15.70 16.65 -7.70
C LYS A 69 -14.48 15.75 -7.42
N GLN A 70 -13.63 15.54 -8.42
CA GLN A 70 -12.42 14.73 -8.28
C GLN A 70 -11.42 15.35 -7.29
N LEU A 71 -11.20 16.66 -7.38
CA LEU A 71 -10.35 17.38 -6.42
C LEU A 71 -10.86 17.21 -4.99
N LEU A 72 -12.15 17.43 -4.75
CA LEU A 72 -12.74 17.33 -3.41
C LEU A 72 -12.67 15.91 -2.84
N LEU A 73 -12.90 14.88 -3.66
CA LEU A 73 -12.75 13.49 -3.26
C LEU A 73 -11.30 13.15 -2.89
N ARG A 74 -10.34 13.64 -3.68
CA ARG A 74 -8.91 13.40 -3.44
C ARG A 74 -8.43 14.10 -2.21
N LEU A 75 -8.80 15.37 -2.07
CA LEU A 75 -8.62 16.11 -0.85
C LEU A 75 -9.19 15.29 0.32
N GLU A 76 -10.47 14.90 0.35
CA GLU A 76 -11.01 14.18 1.52
C GLU A 76 -10.22 12.90 1.87
N LYS A 77 -9.76 12.15 0.87
CA LYS A 77 -8.85 11.00 1.07
C LYS A 77 -7.56 11.41 1.79
N TRP A 78 -6.93 12.48 1.35
CA TRP A 78 -5.74 13.03 1.98
C TRP A 78 -5.99 13.54 3.39
N ARG A 79 -7.14 14.16 3.65
CA ARG A 79 -7.54 14.58 5.01
C ARG A 79 -7.48 13.42 6.00
N LEU A 80 -8.02 12.27 5.60
CA LEU A 80 -7.99 11.03 6.38
C LEU A 80 -6.58 10.47 6.56
N LEU A 81 -5.67 10.67 5.60
CA LEU A 81 -4.26 10.30 5.74
C LEU A 81 -3.54 11.21 6.75
N PHE A 82 -3.77 12.52 6.69
CA PHE A 82 -3.19 13.48 7.64
C PHE A 82 -3.66 13.22 9.08
N GLU A 83 -4.92 12.85 9.29
CA GLU A 83 -5.41 12.48 10.63
C GLU A 83 -4.67 11.28 11.24
N LYS A 84 -4.19 10.33 10.41
CA LYS A 84 -3.40 9.18 10.86
C LYS A 84 -1.94 9.54 11.19
N MET A 85 -1.43 10.65 10.64
CA MET A 85 -0.04 11.06 10.81
C MET A 85 0.29 11.43 12.26
N GLY A 86 -0.68 11.92 13.05
CA GLY A 86 -0.47 12.25 14.47
C GLY A 86 -0.29 11.05 15.41
N GLN A 87 -0.24 9.82 14.88
CA GLN A 87 -0.06 8.58 15.65
C GLN A 87 1.43 8.24 15.85
N GLN A 88 1.75 7.30 16.75
CA GLN A 88 3.13 6.93 17.15
C GLN A 88 3.95 6.18 16.08
N GLY A 89 3.66 6.36 14.80
CA GLY A 89 4.19 5.54 13.71
C GLY A 89 3.63 4.12 13.68
N LEU A 90 4.27 3.26 12.87
CA LEU A 90 3.89 1.87 12.67
C LEU A 90 4.30 1.02 13.88
N SER A 91 3.39 0.15 14.33
CA SER A 91 3.73 -0.89 15.31
C SER A 91 4.81 -1.83 14.75
N GLU A 92 5.54 -2.53 15.61
CA GLU A 92 6.57 -3.47 15.14
C GLU A 92 6.00 -4.56 14.21
N GLU A 93 4.75 -4.97 14.43
CA GLU A 93 4.05 -5.92 13.56
C GLU A 93 3.76 -5.32 12.19
N ALA A 94 3.24 -4.09 12.14
CA ALA A 94 3.00 -3.38 10.89
C ALA A 94 4.30 -3.09 10.14
N GLN A 95 5.40 -2.77 10.85
CA GLN A 95 6.72 -2.62 10.24
C GLN A 95 7.22 -3.91 9.58
N ARG A 96 7.04 -5.06 10.22
CA ARG A 96 7.42 -6.37 9.66
C ARG A 96 6.58 -6.73 8.44
N ALA A 97 5.26 -6.56 8.54
CA ALA A 97 4.34 -6.82 7.43
C ALA A 97 4.71 -5.95 6.21
N LEU A 98 4.83 -4.63 6.40
CA LEU A 98 5.22 -3.70 5.34
C LEU A 98 6.61 -4.04 4.79
N TYR A 99 7.59 -4.39 5.63
CA TYR A 99 8.90 -4.83 5.15
C TYR A 99 8.78 -6.07 4.24
N GLY A 100 7.95 -7.05 4.60
CA GLY A 100 7.71 -8.23 3.77
C GLY A 100 7.10 -7.90 2.41
N GLU A 101 6.09 -7.04 2.39
CA GLU A 101 5.46 -6.56 1.15
C GLU A 101 6.48 -5.82 0.26
N LEU A 102 7.24 -4.89 0.83
CA LEU A 102 8.27 -4.13 0.11
C LEU A 102 9.42 -5.02 -0.39
N TYR A 103 9.77 -6.05 0.38
CA TYR A 103 10.77 -7.05 -0.02
C TYR A 103 10.32 -7.82 -1.25
N PHE A 104 9.07 -8.26 -1.29
CA PHE A 104 8.50 -8.86 -2.48
C PHE A 104 8.42 -7.86 -3.65
N LEU A 105 7.94 -6.63 -3.42
CA LEU A 105 7.86 -5.60 -4.45
C LEU A 105 9.22 -5.32 -5.11
N ARG A 106 10.30 -5.29 -4.32
CA ARG A 106 11.66 -5.16 -4.85
C ARG A 106 12.02 -6.32 -5.78
N LYS A 107 11.75 -7.56 -5.38
CA LYS A 107 11.99 -8.75 -6.21
C LYS A 107 11.13 -8.75 -7.48
N PHE A 108 9.89 -8.28 -7.37
CA PHE A 108 8.96 -8.15 -8.48
C PHE A 108 9.48 -7.14 -9.51
N LEU A 109 9.93 -5.95 -9.09
CA LEU A 109 10.56 -4.95 -9.96
C LEU A 109 11.86 -5.45 -10.63
N GLN A 110 12.63 -6.29 -9.94
CA GLN A 110 13.86 -6.88 -10.49
C GLN A 110 13.58 -7.92 -11.58
N ASN A 111 12.50 -8.69 -11.44
CA ASN A 111 12.14 -9.75 -12.39
C ASN A 111 11.23 -9.28 -13.53
N ILE A 112 10.45 -8.21 -13.29
CA ILE A 112 9.50 -7.65 -14.26
C ILE A 112 9.78 -6.14 -14.39
N PRO A 113 10.50 -5.71 -15.45
CA PRO A 113 10.93 -4.32 -15.62
C PRO A 113 9.80 -3.42 -16.15
N LYS A 114 8.62 -3.49 -15.54
CA LYS A 114 7.45 -2.64 -15.79
C LYS A 114 7.05 -1.95 -14.48
N PRO A 115 7.70 -0.84 -14.09
CA PRO A 115 7.50 -0.23 -12.77
C PRO A 115 6.05 0.13 -12.45
N ASP A 116 5.33 0.77 -13.38
CA ASP A 116 3.92 1.13 -13.18
C ASP A 116 3.05 -0.12 -12.91
N TYR A 117 3.29 -1.21 -13.64
CA TYR A 117 2.58 -2.47 -13.45
C TYR A 117 2.82 -3.04 -12.04
N CYS A 118 4.09 -3.15 -11.62
CA CYS A 118 4.45 -3.71 -10.31
C CYS A 118 3.88 -2.87 -9.16
N ILE A 119 3.97 -1.54 -9.26
CA ILE A 119 3.48 -0.62 -8.22
C ILE A 119 1.95 -0.60 -8.17
N ASN A 120 1.26 -0.58 -9.31
CA ASN A 120 -0.20 -0.58 -9.33
C ASN A 120 -0.80 -1.90 -8.85
N SER A 121 -0.07 -3.00 -8.99
CA SER A 121 -0.46 -4.32 -8.50
C SER A 121 -0.31 -4.46 -6.98
N TRP A 122 0.50 -3.64 -6.31
CA TRP A 122 0.62 -3.65 -4.85
C TRP A 122 -0.62 -3.01 -4.20
N LYS A 123 -1.49 -3.80 -3.58
CA LYS A 123 -2.76 -3.39 -2.99
C LYS A 123 -2.78 -3.44 -1.45
N GLY A 124 -1.75 -4.01 -0.81
CA GLY A 124 -1.65 -4.14 0.65
C GLY A 124 -1.73 -2.80 1.40
N ALA A 125 -1.11 -1.76 0.85
CA ALA A 125 -1.20 -0.38 1.33
C ALA A 125 -2.66 0.14 1.47
N GLU A 126 -3.58 -0.37 0.64
CA GLU A 126 -4.99 0.02 0.60
C GLU A 126 -5.89 -0.83 1.53
N LYS A 127 -5.30 -1.75 2.31
CA LYS A 127 -6.02 -2.77 3.12
C LYS A 127 -6.93 -3.67 2.29
N SER A 128 -6.48 -4.01 1.08
CA SER A 128 -7.15 -4.99 0.23
C SER A 128 -7.10 -6.39 0.84
N VAL A 129 -7.88 -7.32 0.30
CA VAL A 129 -7.95 -8.71 0.79
C VAL A 129 -6.59 -9.42 0.63
N GLN A 130 -5.91 -9.17 -0.50
CA GLN A 130 -4.55 -9.62 -0.77
C GLN A 130 -3.59 -8.44 -0.96
N ASP A 131 -2.31 -8.68 -0.67
CA ASP A 131 -1.28 -7.64 -0.75
C ASP A 131 -0.92 -7.23 -2.17
N PHE A 132 -0.98 -8.16 -3.13
CA PHE A 132 -0.80 -7.86 -4.55
C PHE A 132 -1.91 -8.51 -5.37
N GLN A 133 -2.40 -7.79 -6.38
CA GLN A 133 -3.44 -8.29 -7.26
C GLN A 133 -3.39 -7.61 -8.62
N PHE A 134 -3.53 -8.40 -9.67
CA PHE A 134 -3.78 -7.92 -11.02
C PHE A 134 -4.52 -8.97 -11.84
N ALA A 135 -5.55 -8.52 -12.58
CA ALA A 135 -6.40 -9.38 -13.40
C ALA A 135 -6.88 -10.64 -12.64
N ASP A 136 -6.38 -11.81 -13.02
CA ASP A 136 -6.76 -13.12 -12.53
C ASP A 136 -5.77 -13.72 -11.51
N TRP A 137 -4.77 -12.95 -11.07
CA TRP A 137 -3.81 -13.39 -10.06
C TRP A 137 -3.76 -12.48 -8.83
N ALA A 138 -3.41 -13.08 -7.68
CA ALA A 138 -3.09 -12.38 -6.44
C ALA A 138 -1.91 -13.02 -5.71
N VAL A 139 -1.18 -12.22 -4.93
CA VAL A 139 -0.12 -12.67 -4.02
C VAL A 139 -0.43 -12.15 -2.61
N GLU A 140 -0.48 -13.06 -1.65
CA GLU A 140 -0.57 -12.77 -0.23
C GLU A 140 0.81 -12.93 0.42
N ILE A 141 1.26 -11.94 1.19
CA ILE A 141 2.55 -11.95 1.87
C ILE A 141 2.34 -12.15 3.36
N LYS A 142 3.00 -13.15 3.95
CA LYS A 142 3.02 -13.39 5.39
C LYS A 142 4.44 -13.35 5.91
N THR A 143 4.64 -12.62 7.00
CA THR A 143 5.92 -12.60 7.71
C THR A 143 5.80 -13.27 9.07
N THR A 144 6.77 -14.10 9.44
CA THR A 144 6.91 -14.62 10.81
C THR A 144 8.26 -14.22 11.39
N HIS A 145 8.41 -14.27 12.71
CA HIS A 145 9.70 -14.08 13.36
C HIS A 145 9.82 -14.93 14.63
N GLY A 146 11.05 -15.14 15.10
CA GLY A 146 11.31 -15.82 16.38
C GLY A 146 10.90 -17.30 16.38
N LYS A 147 10.21 -17.76 17.44
CA LYS A 147 9.75 -19.15 17.57
C LYS A 147 8.42 -19.45 16.84
N ASN A 148 7.75 -18.43 16.31
CA ASN A 148 6.44 -18.55 15.65
C ASN A 148 6.51 -18.88 14.15
N GLN A 149 7.67 -19.34 13.66
CA GLN A 149 7.90 -19.60 12.23
C GLN A 149 7.08 -20.77 11.64
N GLN A 150 6.42 -21.55 12.50
CA GLN A 150 5.69 -22.74 12.10
C GLN A 150 4.21 -22.48 11.78
N LYS A 151 3.68 -21.29 12.05
CA LYS A 151 2.27 -20.96 11.82
C LYS A 151 2.11 -19.69 10.98
N LEU A 152 1.31 -19.79 9.91
CA LEU A 152 0.91 -18.63 9.10
C LEU A 152 -0.51 -18.25 9.45
N HIS A 153 -0.70 -17.03 9.95
CA HIS A 153 -2.04 -16.53 10.28
C HIS A 153 -2.73 -16.01 9.03
N ILE A 154 -3.92 -16.54 8.75
CA ILE A 154 -4.83 -16.06 7.71
C ILE A 154 -5.94 -15.28 8.40
N SER A 155 -6.05 -13.99 8.07
CA SER A 155 -6.92 -13.03 8.75
C SER A 155 -8.33 -12.96 8.17
N SER A 156 -8.56 -13.59 7.02
CA SER A 156 -9.90 -13.79 6.44
C SER A 156 -9.90 -14.99 5.50
N GLU A 157 -11.01 -15.72 5.49
CA GLU A 157 -11.37 -16.76 4.52
C GLU A 157 -11.22 -16.30 3.06
N ARG A 158 -11.38 -15.00 2.78
CA ARG A 158 -11.29 -14.45 1.42
C ARG A 158 -9.86 -14.36 0.89
N GLN A 159 -8.84 -14.40 1.75
CA GLN A 159 -7.45 -14.19 1.34
C GLN A 159 -6.94 -15.28 0.39
N LEU A 160 -7.37 -16.52 0.59
CA LEU A 160 -6.94 -17.69 -0.18
C LEU A 160 -8.08 -18.27 -1.03
N ASP A 161 -9.20 -17.56 -1.17
CA ASP A 161 -10.38 -18.04 -1.88
C ASP A 161 -10.21 -17.92 -3.40
N ILE A 162 -9.85 -19.04 -4.03
CA ILE A 162 -9.60 -19.10 -5.48
C ILE A 162 -10.86 -18.97 -6.34
N SER A 163 -12.06 -18.97 -5.73
CA SER A 163 -13.29 -18.62 -6.44
C SER A 163 -13.40 -17.11 -6.72
N LEU A 164 -12.71 -16.29 -5.93
CA LEU A 164 -12.65 -14.83 -6.11
C LEU A 164 -11.51 -14.42 -7.05
N VAL A 165 -10.36 -15.08 -6.94
CA VAL A 165 -9.18 -14.86 -7.79
C VAL A 165 -8.61 -16.22 -8.22
N PRO A 166 -8.63 -16.58 -9.51
CA PRO A 166 -8.26 -17.93 -9.95
C PRO A 166 -6.83 -18.38 -9.60
N ARG A 167 -5.86 -17.45 -9.59
CA ARG A 167 -4.45 -17.75 -9.34
C ARG A 167 -3.94 -17.02 -8.10
N ILE A 168 -4.01 -17.67 -6.94
CA ILE A 168 -3.47 -17.11 -5.70
C ILE A 168 -2.13 -17.76 -5.35
N PHE A 169 -1.17 -16.93 -4.96
CA PHE A 169 0.11 -17.35 -4.41
C PHE A 169 0.24 -16.85 -2.97
N LEU A 170 0.74 -17.68 -2.07
CA LEU A 170 1.06 -17.30 -0.70
C LEU A 170 2.57 -17.32 -0.53
N ILE A 171 3.17 -16.19 -0.16
CA ILE A 171 4.60 -16.09 0.13
C ILE A 171 4.78 -15.90 1.63
N HIS A 172 5.58 -16.78 2.21
CA HIS A 172 5.97 -16.71 3.60
C HIS A 172 7.45 -16.33 3.73
N TYR A 173 7.71 -15.19 4.36
CA TYR A 173 9.04 -14.77 4.79
C TYR A 173 9.25 -15.02 6.27
N SER A 174 10.24 -15.86 6.59
CA SER A 174 10.69 -16.04 7.95
C SER A 174 11.79 -15.04 8.28
N LEU A 175 11.47 -14.06 9.11
CA LEU A 175 12.35 -12.94 9.43
C LEU A 175 13.22 -13.24 10.66
N GLU A 176 14.49 -12.90 10.55
CA GLU A 176 15.34 -12.56 11.67
C GLU A 176 15.25 -11.06 11.96
N VAL A 177 14.92 -10.72 13.21
CA VAL A 177 14.82 -9.33 13.66
C VAL A 177 15.96 -9.05 14.63
N ARG A 178 16.81 -8.09 14.30
CA ARG A 178 17.95 -7.69 15.16
C ARG A 178 18.07 -6.18 15.20
N GLN A 179 18.53 -5.66 16.34
CA GLN A 179 18.88 -4.25 16.46
C GLN A 179 20.24 -4.01 15.80
N ASN A 180 20.34 -2.93 15.02
CA ASN A 180 21.53 -2.45 14.31
C ASN A 180 22.18 -3.48 13.37
N HIS A 181 21.41 -4.44 12.85
CA HIS A 181 21.90 -5.46 11.92
C HIS A 181 20.80 -5.92 10.95
N GLY A 182 21.16 -6.16 9.70
CA GLY A 182 20.22 -6.47 8.62
C GLY A 182 19.74 -5.22 7.89
N GLU A 183 18.75 -5.38 7.03
CA GLU A 183 18.15 -4.28 6.28
C GLU A 183 16.99 -3.67 7.08
N THR A 184 16.97 -2.35 7.23
CA THR A 184 15.89 -1.66 7.95
C THR A 184 14.71 -1.38 7.01
N LEU A 185 13.54 -1.09 7.58
CA LEU A 185 12.38 -0.65 6.79
C LEU A 185 12.72 0.61 5.97
N ASN A 186 13.46 1.56 6.55
CA ASN A 186 13.90 2.76 5.84
C ASN A 186 14.83 2.44 4.67
N SER A 187 15.76 1.50 4.84
CA SER A 187 16.70 1.09 3.79
C SER A 187 15.98 0.52 2.57
N ILE A 188 14.97 -0.34 2.77
CA ILE A 188 14.24 -0.93 1.64
C ILE A 188 13.35 0.09 0.93
N VAL A 189 12.74 1.03 1.67
CA VAL A 189 12.02 2.17 1.10
C VAL A 189 12.95 3.03 0.23
N ASP A 190 14.12 3.40 0.74
CA ASP A 190 15.09 4.22 0.01
C ASP A 190 15.61 3.49 -1.25
N ASN A 191 15.81 2.17 -1.15
CA ASN A 191 16.20 1.35 -2.29
C ASN A 191 15.13 1.35 -3.40
N LEU A 192 13.85 1.18 -3.03
CA LEU A 192 12.73 1.20 -3.97
C LEU A 192 12.55 2.59 -4.60
N LEU A 193 12.62 3.67 -3.81
CA LEU A 193 12.57 5.04 -4.33
C LEU A 193 13.68 5.27 -5.38
N LYS A 194 14.90 4.79 -5.09
CA LYS A 194 16.01 4.86 -6.04
C LYS A 194 15.75 4.04 -7.31
N MET A 195 15.22 2.82 -7.20
CA MET A 195 14.87 1.98 -8.35
C MET A 195 13.81 2.65 -9.24
N LEU A 196 12.89 3.40 -8.65
CA LEU A 196 11.79 4.07 -9.35
C LEU A 196 12.15 5.47 -9.87
N SER A 197 13.34 6.00 -9.55
CA SER A 197 13.75 7.36 -9.94
C SER A 197 13.70 7.64 -11.46
N GLY A 198 13.85 6.61 -12.30
CA GLY A 198 13.71 6.70 -13.75
C GLY A 198 12.27 6.68 -14.27
N ASN A 199 11.27 6.48 -13.40
CA ASN A 199 9.85 6.46 -13.73
C ASN A 199 9.06 7.35 -12.74
N PRO A 200 8.87 8.64 -13.07
CA PRO A 200 8.20 9.60 -12.18
C PRO A 200 6.78 9.19 -11.79
N SER A 201 6.03 8.55 -12.71
CA SER A 201 4.67 8.05 -12.45
C SER A 201 4.67 7.00 -11.34
N ALA A 202 5.41 5.91 -11.54
CA ALA A 202 5.51 4.83 -10.56
C ALA A 202 6.12 5.30 -9.23
N HIS A 203 7.10 6.22 -9.29
CA HIS A 203 7.69 6.83 -8.10
C HIS A 203 6.66 7.60 -7.26
N ASN A 204 5.83 8.42 -7.89
CA ASN A 204 4.77 9.15 -7.17
C ASN A 204 3.75 8.18 -6.55
N VAL A 205 3.24 7.21 -7.34
CA VAL A 205 2.26 6.23 -6.84
C VAL A 205 2.83 5.43 -5.67
N PHE A 206 4.11 5.06 -5.70
CA PHE A 206 4.76 4.38 -4.58
C PHE A 206 4.79 5.22 -3.30
N ARG A 207 5.13 6.52 -3.41
CA ARG A 207 5.10 7.44 -2.26
C ARG A 207 3.70 7.55 -1.67
N LEU A 208 2.67 7.63 -2.51
CA LEU A 208 1.27 7.65 -2.05
C LEU A 208 0.92 6.39 -1.28
N LYS A 209 1.29 5.21 -1.80
CA LYS A 209 1.03 3.92 -1.15
C LYS A 209 1.78 3.78 0.18
N LEU A 210 2.99 4.31 0.32
CA LEU A 210 3.69 4.35 1.62
C LEU A 210 2.89 5.13 2.67
N LEU A 211 2.32 6.29 2.29
CA LEU A 211 1.49 7.10 3.18
C LEU A 211 0.20 6.36 3.56
N GLU A 212 -0.43 5.66 2.61
CA GLU A 212 -1.61 4.82 2.86
C GLU A 212 -1.32 3.67 3.82
N ALA A 213 -0.14 3.05 3.69
CA ALA A 213 0.38 2.04 4.58
C ALA A 213 0.75 2.58 5.97
N GLY A 214 0.75 3.90 6.18
CA GLY A 214 1.09 4.57 7.44
C GLY A 214 2.59 4.82 7.64
N TYR A 215 3.40 4.67 6.59
CA TYR A 215 4.80 5.03 6.59
C TYR A 215 4.94 6.53 6.27
N PHE A 216 5.35 7.30 7.27
CA PHE A 216 5.57 8.75 7.17
C PHE A 216 7.02 9.09 7.48
N ASP A 217 7.59 10.06 6.75
CA ASP A 217 9.00 10.42 6.89
C ASP A 217 9.35 10.94 8.30
N ILE A 218 8.40 11.64 8.95
CA ILE A 218 8.53 12.09 10.35
C ILE A 218 8.75 10.93 11.34
N HIS A 219 8.30 9.72 11.01
CA HIS A 219 8.45 8.53 11.85
C HIS A 219 9.70 7.70 11.51
N ARG A 220 10.47 8.06 10.46
CA ARG A 220 11.69 7.35 10.07
C ARG A 220 12.66 7.09 11.23
N PRO A 221 12.90 8.02 12.18
CA PRO A 221 13.77 7.75 13.32
C PRO A 221 13.38 6.51 14.14
N LEU A 222 12.08 6.16 14.17
CA LEU A 222 11.56 4.99 14.88
C LEU A 222 11.94 3.66 14.20
N TYR A 223 12.29 3.68 12.91
CA TYR A 223 12.52 2.48 12.09
C TYR A 223 14.00 2.27 11.73
N ASN A 224 14.90 3.12 12.24
CA ASN A 224 16.32 3.12 11.86
C ASN A 224 17.14 1.97 12.45
N ASN A 225 16.74 1.46 13.63
CA ASN A 225 17.59 0.53 14.37
C ASN A 225 17.13 -0.93 14.20
N THR A 226 15.86 -1.17 13.93
CA THR A 226 15.34 -2.52 13.72
C THR A 226 15.67 -2.98 12.31
N GLY A 227 16.59 -3.93 12.19
CA GLY A 227 16.94 -4.56 10.93
C GLY A 227 16.37 -5.97 10.80
N TYR A 228 16.11 -6.33 9.55
CA TYR A 228 15.44 -7.54 9.12
C TYR A 228 16.38 -8.34 8.21
N SER A 229 16.31 -9.67 8.28
CA SER A 229 16.98 -10.57 7.35
C SER A 229 16.06 -11.76 7.06
N ILE A 230 15.98 -12.18 5.79
CA ILE A 230 15.18 -13.34 5.40
C ILE A 230 15.98 -14.61 5.74
N ARG A 231 15.50 -15.40 6.69
CA ARG A 231 16.07 -16.72 7.01
C ARG A 231 15.57 -17.82 6.09
N GLN A 232 14.29 -17.73 5.72
CA GLN A 232 13.63 -18.70 4.87
C GLN A 232 12.53 -17.99 4.09
N GLU A 233 12.36 -18.43 2.84
CA GLU A 233 11.27 -18.05 1.96
C GLU A 233 10.56 -19.33 1.53
N ASN A 234 9.24 -19.35 1.67
CA ASN A 234 8.40 -20.40 1.10
C ASN A 234 7.35 -19.75 0.21
N ILE A 235 7.21 -20.25 -1.01
CA ILE A 235 6.21 -19.78 -1.97
C ILE A 235 5.27 -20.95 -2.22
N TYR A 236 3.96 -20.72 -2.08
CA TYR A 236 2.93 -21.72 -2.32
C TYR A 236 2.00 -21.29 -3.43
N ARG A 237 1.62 -22.24 -4.29
CA ARG A 237 0.49 -22.06 -5.20
C ARG A 237 -0.78 -22.58 -4.53
N ILE A 238 -1.77 -21.72 -4.37
CA ILE A 238 -3.05 -22.12 -3.81
C ILE A 238 -3.85 -22.87 -4.88
N THR A 239 -4.33 -24.05 -4.51
CA THR A 239 -5.14 -24.95 -5.36
C THR A 239 -6.37 -25.40 -4.57
N ASP A 240 -7.30 -26.12 -5.20
CA ASP A 240 -8.51 -26.64 -4.53
C ASP A 240 -8.17 -27.48 -3.29
N ASP A 241 -7.15 -28.34 -3.39
CA ASP A 241 -6.74 -29.25 -2.31
C ASP A 241 -5.83 -28.60 -1.25
N PHE A 242 -5.38 -27.35 -1.47
CA PHE A 242 -4.59 -26.63 -0.46
C PHE A 242 -5.44 -26.43 0.80
N PRO A 243 -4.89 -26.67 2.02
CA PRO A 243 -5.65 -26.51 3.26
C PRO A 243 -6.03 -25.04 3.46
N LYS A 244 -7.27 -24.70 3.15
CA LYS A 244 -7.81 -23.34 3.27
C LYS A 244 -9.25 -23.39 3.71
N ILE A 245 -9.69 -22.28 4.29
CA ILE A 245 -11.11 -22.01 4.53
C ILE A 245 -11.55 -20.97 3.52
N THR A 246 -12.66 -21.24 2.82
CA THR A 246 -13.27 -20.37 1.78
C THR A 246 -14.64 -19.87 2.23
N GLU A 247 -15.16 -18.83 1.57
CA GLU A 247 -16.46 -18.23 1.92
C GLU A 247 -17.60 -19.26 1.81
N ALA A 248 -17.55 -20.13 0.80
CA ALA A 248 -18.54 -21.19 0.57
C ALA A 248 -18.62 -22.24 1.70
N GLN A 249 -17.59 -22.36 2.55
CA GLN A 249 -17.55 -23.29 3.68
C GLN A 249 -18.08 -22.68 4.97
N ILE A 250 -18.34 -21.36 4.99
CA ILE A 250 -18.76 -20.65 6.20
C ILE A 250 -20.27 -20.79 6.39
N PRO A 251 -20.75 -21.32 7.54
CA PRO A 251 -22.18 -21.41 7.81
C PRO A 251 -22.85 -20.03 7.89
N SER A 252 -24.12 -19.96 7.48
CA SER A 252 -24.93 -18.75 7.63
C SER A 252 -24.94 -18.24 9.07
N GLY A 253 -24.57 -16.97 9.26
CA GLY A 253 -24.49 -16.32 10.58
C GLY A 253 -23.10 -16.33 11.22
N VAL A 254 -22.10 -16.93 10.59
CA VAL A 254 -20.68 -16.88 11.01
C VAL A 254 -19.94 -15.81 10.22
N GLY A 255 -19.04 -15.08 10.88
CA GLY A 255 -18.16 -14.07 10.28
C GLY A 255 -16.82 -13.98 11.01
N ASP A 256 -15.94 -13.08 10.54
CA ASP A 256 -14.61 -12.83 11.11
C ASP A 256 -13.73 -14.10 11.25
N VAL A 257 -13.75 -14.96 10.23
CA VAL A 257 -13.03 -16.24 10.27
C VAL A 257 -11.52 -16.00 10.16
N ARG A 258 -10.80 -16.44 11.19
CA ARG A 258 -9.33 -16.40 11.27
C ARG A 258 -8.80 -17.78 11.58
N TYR A 259 -7.76 -18.21 10.87
CA TYR A 259 -7.16 -19.53 11.05
C TYR A 259 -5.65 -19.48 10.86
N SER A 260 -4.99 -20.61 11.10
CA SER A 260 -3.55 -20.74 10.90
C SER A 260 -3.20 -21.97 10.10
N LEU A 261 -2.23 -21.81 9.20
CA LEU A 261 -1.61 -22.89 8.44
C LEU A 261 -0.34 -23.34 9.14
N ILE A 262 -0.06 -24.64 9.17
CA ILE A 262 1.19 -25.18 9.69
C ILE A 262 2.20 -25.25 8.53
N VAL A 263 3.29 -24.49 8.60
CA VAL A 263 4.25 -24.35 7.48
C VAL A 263 4.77 -25.70 6.99
N SER A 264 5.18 -26.59 7.90
CA SER A 264 5.72 -27.91 7.56
C SER A 264 4.70 -28.89 6.95
N ALA A 265 3.41 -28.57 6.96
CA ALA A 265 2.36 -29.42 6.41
C ALA A 265 2.00 -29.07 4.95
N ASN A 266 2.71 -28.12 4.33
CA ASN A 266 2.33 -27.54 3.04
C ASN A 266 3.41 -27.70 1.94
N GLU A 267 4.36 -28.62 2.10
CA GLU A 267 5.49 -28.79 1.17
C GLU A 267 5.05 -29.18 -0.25
N ASP A 268 3.95 -29.93 -0.37
CA ASP A 268 3.42 -30.42 -1.66
C ASP A 268 2.93 -29.29 -2.59
N TRP A 269 2.67 -28.09 -2.06
CA TRP A 269 2.19 -26.94 -2.82
C TRP A 269 3.26 -25.89 -3.09
N THR A 270 4.52 -26.21 -2.79
CA THR A 270 5.63 -25.29 -3.01
C THR A 270 5.84 -24.97 -4.49
N LEU A 271 6.21 -23.73 -4.77
CA LEU A 271 6.44 -23.22 -6.12
C LEU A 271 7.82 -22.58 -6.19
N ASP A 272 8.54 -22.83 -7.28
CA ASP A 272 9.80 -22.13 -7.55
C ASP A 272 9.55 -20.65 -7.88
N GLU A 273 10.44 -19.79 -7.40
CA GLU A 273 10.37 -18.34 -7.61
C GLU A 273 10.33 -17.95 -9.09
N LYS A 274 11.11 -18.62 -9.95
CA LYS A 274 11.12 -18.32 -11.37
C LYS A 274 9.75 -18.57 -11.99
N LEU A 275 9.08 -19.64 -11.55
CA LEU A 275 7.75 -19.99 -11.99
C LEU A 275 6.69 -19.02 -11.43
N LEU A 276 6.87 -18.53 -10.19
CA LEU A 276 6.04 -17.43 -9.66
C LEU A 276 6.10 -16.23 -10.60
N PHE A 277 7.28 -15.67 -10.88
CA PHE A 277 7.37 -14.47 -11.72
C PHE A 277 6.96 -14.70 -13.17
N GLN A 278 6.99 -15.93 -13.69
CA GLN A 278 6.36 -16.24 -14.98
C GLN A 278 4.84 -16.07 -14.94
N ASN A 279 4.20 -16.44 -13.84
CA ASN A 279 2.75 -16.31 -13.66
C ASN A 279 2.29 -14.87 -13.43
N LEU A 280 3.18 -14.00 -12.92
CA LEU A 280 2.88 -12.60 -12.61
C LEU A 280 3.14 -11.64 -13.77
N LYS A 281 3.55 -12.13 -14.95
CA LYS A 281 3.74 -11.25 -16.12
C LYS A 281 2.39 -10.75 -16.60
N GLU A 282 2.36 -9.47 -16.95
CA GLU A 282 1.28 -8.90 -17.75
C GLU A 282 1.43 -9.42 -19.18
N ASP A 283 0.41 -10.13 -19.67
CA ASP A 283 0.31 -10.62 -21.05
C ASP A 283 0.41 -9.49 -22.09
#